data_AF-A0A7S6MQC2-F1
#
_entry.id   AF-A0A7S6MQC2-F1
#
_cell.length_a   1.000
_cell.length_b   1.000
_cell.length_c   1.000
_cell.angle_alpha   90.00
_cell.angle_beta   90.00
_cell.angle_gamma   90.00
#
_symmetry.space_group_name_H-M   'P 1'
#
loop_
_entity.id
_entity.type
_entity.pdbx_description
1 polymer ?
#
loop_
_entity_poly.entity_id
_entity_poly.type
_entity_poly.pdbx_seq_one_letter_code
_entity_poly.pdbx_strand_id
1 'polypeptide(L)'
;MLHVVETGHRGTKGYQFSYLQESEDIKTEIQQLEDPNNPEPLIDLAFCRLYDHCFAHGFDVELFDILQTKFGYEAVQSYLTRRQTSSSEIFKAELSNINLLSDAKCWNQFIADEERVLKNSLGLLNFYYDWWLLGIGKEKSEPLQRMEQTGIMDRIDNTTLTEWCRFDAFYPAISFALSFIIYHHSDAEIIQKIALTNLEDAPDMWGKDLWLQRRAMTACVQRNGLKFIIENLGQIRYELIYYVLLKTDTTPTELKKLKEAILAEDEHPIQGMMESEHIIELMEKLVA
;
A
#
# COMPACT_ATOMS: atom_id res chain seq x y z
N MET A 1 -5.36 3.94 -6.83
CA MET A 1 -6.21 2.74 -7.00
C MET A 1 -7.37 3.17 -7.88
N LEU A 2 -7.22 3.04 -9.19
CA LEU A 2 -8.23 3.54 -10.13
C LEU A 2 -9.03 2.40 -10.72
N HIS A 3 -10.31 2.73 -10.88
CA HIS A 3 -11.29 2.02 -11.66
C HIS A 3 -10.71 1.49 -12.96
N VAL A 4 -10.82 0.18 -13.15
CA VAL A 4 -11.13 -0.34 -14.49
C VAL A 4 -12.43 0.36 -14.90
N VAL A 5 -12.34 1.26 -15.88
CA VAL A 5 -13.51 1.87 -16.51
C VAL A 5 -14.20 0.79 -17.32
N GLU A 6 -15.15 0.06 -16.73
CA GLU A 6 -16.13 -0.69 -17.50
C GLU A 6 -17.54 -0.55 -16.92
N THR A 7 -18.34 0.22 -17.67
CA THR A 7 -19.81 0.21 -17.79
C THR A 7 -20.59 0.01 -16.50
N GLY A 8 -21.04 1.13 -15.93
CA GLY A 8 -21.88 1.14 -14.74
C GLY A 8 -23.05 0.18 -14.82
N HIS A 9 -23.07 -0.80 -13.92
CA HIS A 9 -24.26 -1.38 -13.32
C HIS A 9 -23.92 -1.66 -11.85
N ARG A 10 -24.42 -0.83 -10.94
CA ARG A 10 -24.42 -1.13 -9.50
C ARG A 10 -25.27 -2.38 -9.29
N GLY A 11 -24.64 -3.47 -8.85
CA GLY A 11 -25.33 -4.67 -8.39
C GLY A 11 -25.25 -5.85 -9.35
N THR A 12 -24.10 -6.54 -9.38
CA THR A 12 -24.04 -7.96 -9.76
C THR A 12 -23.22 -8.71 -8.70
N LYS A 13 -23.77 -9.84 -8.25
CA LYS A 13 -23.30 -10.71 -7.15
C LYS A 13 -21.95 -11.43 -7.40
N GLY A 14 -21.06 -10.85 -8.21
CA GLY A 14 -19.74 -11.41 -8.54
C GLY A 14 -18.56 -10.44 -8.35
N TYR A 15 -18.81 -9.16 -8.06
CA TYR A 15 -17.81 -8.08 -8.17
C TYR A 15 -17.69 -7.23 -6.89
N GLN A 16 -17.72 -7.86 -5.72
CA GLN A 16 -17.87 -7.10 -4.47
C GLN A 16 -16.58 -6.40 -3.99
N PHE A 17 -15.39 -6.80 -4.46
CA PHE A 17 -14.10 -6.26 -3.98
C PHE A 17 -13.00 -6.10 -5.06
N SER A 18 -13.33 -5.59 -6.25
CA SER A 18 -12.35 -5.42 -7.37
C SER A 18 -11.13 -4.56 -7.00
N TYR A 19 -11.26 -3.67 -6.03
CA TYR A 19 -10.17 -2.83 -5.52
C TYR A 19 -9.05 -3.60 -4.79
N LEU A 20 -9.30 -4.88 -4.44
CA LEU A 20 -8.31 -5.78 -3.84
C LEU A 20 -7.52 -6.59 -4.89
N GLN A 21 -7.86 -6.47 -6.18
CA GLN A 21 -7.25 -7.24 -7.25
C GLN A 21 -6.15 -6.44 -7.95
N GLU A 22 -4.97 -6.38 -7.33
CA GLU A 22 -3.75 -5.90 -8.00
C GLU A 22 -3.31 -6.92 -9.06
N SER A 23 -2.97 -6.48 -10.26
CA SER A 23 -2.52 -7.37 -11.34
C SER A 23 -1.06 -7.81 -11.12
N GLU A 24 -0.75 -9.08 -11.35
CA GLU A 24 0.65 -9.53 -11.41
C GLU A 24 1.34 -9.06 -12.72
N ASP A 25 0.55 -8.78 -13.76
CA ASP A 25 1.04 -8.15 -14.99
C ASP A 25 1.08 -6.62 -14.83
N ILE A 26 2.18 -6.16 -14.23
CA ILE A 26 2.44 -4.73 -13.95
C ILE A 26 2.57 -3.93 -15.26
N LYS A 27 3.11 -4.52 -16.33
CA LYS A 27 3.29 -3.84 -17.62
C LYS A 27 1.92 -3.44 -18.19
N THR A 28 0.99 -4.38 -18.23
CA THR A 28 -0.39 -4.13 -18.66
C THR A 28 -1.13 -3.21 -17.69
N GLU A 29 -0.94 -3.38 -16.37
CA GLU A 29 -1.55 -2.52 -15.34
C GLU A 29 -1.20 -1.05 -15.57
N ILE A 30 0.08 -0.71 -15.74
CA ILE A 30 0.54 0.66 -15.98
C ILE A 30 -0.06 1.22 -17.28
N GLN A 31 -0.10 0.43 -18.35
CA GLN A 31 -0.65 0.86 -19.63
C GLN A 31 -2.15 1.18 -19.56
N GLN A 32 -2.88 0.50 -18.69
CA GLN A 32 -4.32 0.67 -18.50
C GLN A 32 -4.69 1.79 -17.51
N LEU A 33 -3.72 2.41 -16.83
CA LEU A 33 -4.00 3.51 -15.90
C LEU A 33 -4.59 4.71 -16.63
N GLU A 34 -5.85 5.06 -16.38
CA GLU A 34 -6.50 6.20 -17.01
C GLU A 34 -7.11 7.13 -15.96
N ASP A 35 -6.62 8.37 -15.92
CA ASP A 35 -7.30 9.49 -15.26
C ASP A 35 -7.14 10.73 -16.15
N PRO A 36 -8.18 11.10 -16.92
CA PRO A 36 -8.11 12.24 -17.82
C PRO A 36 -8.03 13.59 -17.07
N ASN A 37 -8.31 13.61 -15.76
CA ASN A 37 -8.41 14.85 -14.99
C ASN A 37 -7.21 15.07 -14.06
N ASN A 38 -6.53 14.01 -13.61
CA ASN A 38 -5.34 14.14 -12.78
C ASN A 38 -4.39 12.92 -12.87
N PRO A 39 -3.31 12.98 -13.68
CA PRO A 39 -2.40 11.84 -13.84
C PRO A 39 -1.41 11.66 -12.68
N GLU A 40 -1.25 12.63 -11.77
CA GLU A 40 -0.18 12.59 -10.76
C GLU A 40 -0.33 11.44 -9.74
N PRO A 41 -1.51 11.17 -9.16
CA PRO A 41 -1.71 10.00 -8.29
C PRO A 41 -1.47 8.66 -9.00
N LEU A 42 -1.61 8.61 -10.32
CA LEU A 42 -1.32 7.43 -11.12
C LEU A 42 0.17 7.22 -11.33
N ILE A 43 0.91 8.32 -11.53
CA ILE A 43 2.37 8.28 -11.62
C ILE A 43 2.96 7.77 -10.30
N ASP A 44 2.45 8.24 -9.14
CA ASP A 44 2.83 7.73 -7.81
C ASP A 44 2.67 6.20 -7.72
N LEU A 45 1.50 5.71 -8.10
CA LEU A 45 1.19 4.28 -8.05
C LEU A 45 2.13 3.48 -8.95
N ALA A 46 2.35 3.94 -10.18
CA ALA A 46 3.24 3.29 -11.13
C ALA A 46 4.67 3.19 -10.60
N PHE A 47 5.20 4.25 -9.96
CA PHE A 47 6.52 4.21 -9.34
C PHE A 47 6.61 3.24 -8.16
N CYS A 48 5.57 3.18 -7.33
CA CYS A 48 5.55 2.22 -6.23
C CYS A 48 5.55 0.77 -6.73
N ARG A 49 4.77 0.48 -7.77
CA ARG A 49 4.74 -0.85 -8.42
C ARG A 49 6.07 -1.17 -9.10
N LEU A 50 6.73 -0.18 -9.69
CA LEU A 50 8.08 -0.32 -10.26
C LEU A 50 9.09 -0.74 -9.19
N TYR A 51 9.11 -0.09 -8.02
CA TYR A 51 10.03 -0.47 -6.95
C TYR A 51 9.79 -1.91 -6.47
N ASP A 52 8.53 -2.29 -6.26
CA ASP A 52 8.18 -3.66 -5.90
C ASP A 52 8.67 -4.67 -6.92
N HIS A 53 8.45 -4.39 -8.21
CA HIS A 53 8.93 -5.26 -9.27
C HIS A 53 10.46 -5.38 -9.26
N CYS A 54 11.18 -4.26 -9.08
CA CYS A 54 12.63 -4.27 -9.08
C CYS A 54 13.22 -5.13 -7.95
N PHE A 55 12.58 -5.18 -6.78
CA PHE A 55 13.01 -6.05 -5.68
C PHE A 55 12.57 -7.50 -5.88
N ALA A 56 11.37 -7.75 -6.42
CA ALA A 56 10.84 -9.09 -6.65
C ALA A 56 11.56 -9.84 -7.79
N HIS A 57 11.87 -9.14 -8.88
CA HIS A 57 12.26 -9.74 -10.15
C HIS A 57 13.59 -9.20 -10.71
N GLY A 58 14.18 -8.21 -10.04
CA GLY A 58 15.36 -7.50 -10.52
C GLY A 58 15.01 -6.26 -11.35
N PHE A 59 16.01 -5.43 -11.62
CA PHE A 59 15.83 -4.18 -12.36
C PHE A 59 15.31 -4.42 -13.78
N ASP A 60 14.21 -3.77 -14.15
CA ASP A 60 13.60 -3.82 -15.49
C ASP A 60 13.46 -2.41 -16.04
N VAL A 61 14.34 -2.04 -16.98
CA VAL A 61 14.32 -0.73 -17.65
C VAL A 61 13.06 -0.54 -18.49
N GLU A 62 12.49 -1.63 -19.04
CA GLU A 62 11.31 -1.54 -19.89
C GLU A 62 10.09 -1.02 -19.11
N LEU A 63 10.01 -1.30 -17.80
CA LEU A 63 8.94 -0.76 -16.96
C LEU A 63 8.99 0.76 -16.85
N PHE A 64 10.20 1.33 -16.73
CA PHE A 64 10.37 2.77 -16.71
C PHE A 64 10.02 3.39 -18.08
N ASP A 65 10.42 2.73 -19.17
CA ASP A 65 10.06 3.16 -20.54
C ASP A 65 8.55 3.12 -20.79
N ILE A 66 7.86 2.09 -20.28
CA ILE A 66 6.39 1.97 -20.35
C ILE A 66 5.74 3.12 -19.57
N LEU A 67 6.22 3.43 -18.37
CA LEU A 67 5.73 4.54 -17.55
C LEU A 67 5.91 5.88 -18.29
N GLN A 68 7.09 6.12 -18.87
CA GLN A 68 7.34 7.33 -19.66
C GLN A 68 6.47 7.41 -20.92
N THR A 69 6.26 6.29 -21.61
CA THR A 69 5.38 6.22 -22.79
C THR A 69 3.93 6.51 -22.41
N LYS A 70 3.48 6.00 -21.26
CA LYS A 70 2.10 6.15 -20.79
C LYS A 70 1.77 7.58 -20.36
N PHE A 71 2.63 8.18 -19.53
CA PHE A 71 2.35 9.48 -18.92
C PHE A 71 3.00 10.66 -19.64
N GLY A 72 3.94 10.38 -20.55
CA GLY A 72 4.72 11.38 -21.27
C GLY A 72 5.97 11.80 -20.48
N TYR A 73 7.07 11.97 -21.21
CA TYR A 73 8.38 12.32 -20.63
C TYR A 73 8.32 13.60 -19.76
N GLU A 74 7.68 14.66 -20.24
CA GLU A 74 7.60 15.94 -19.51
C GLU A 74 6.85 15.82 -18.19
N ALA A 75 5.77 15.03 -18.15
CA ALA A 75 4.98 14.81 -16.94
C ALA A 75 5.78 14.04 -15.89
N VAL A 76 6.45 12.95 -16.31
CA VAL A 76 7.31 12.14 -15.45
C VAL A 76 8.49 12.97 -14.92
N GLN A 77 9.15 13.75 -15.76
CA GLN A 77 10.26 14.63 -15.34
C GLN A 77 9.81 15.70 -14.36
N SER A 78 8.67 16.34 -14.64
CA SER A 78 8.09 17.35 -13.75
C SER A 78 7.76 16.75 -12.39
N TYR A 79 7.19 15.54 -12.37
CA TYR A 79 6.90 14.79 -11.16
C TYR A 79 8.17 14.47 -10.35
N LEU A 80 9.20 13.90 -11.00
CA LEU A 80 10.48 13.58 -10.33
C LEU A 80 11.16 14.84 -9.79
N THR A 81 11.17 15.93 -10.57
CA THR A 81 11.75 17.21 -10.17
C THR A 81 11.03 17.79 -8.95
N ARG A 82 9.69 17.76 -8.93
CA ARG A 82 8.89 18.23 -7.78
C ARG A 82 9.24 17.45 -6.52
N ARG A 83 9.40 16.13 -6.62
CA ARG A 83 9.76 15.27 -5.48
C ARG A 83 11.19 15.51 -5.00
N GLN A 84 12.09 15.79 -5.92
CA GLN A 84 13.47 16.12 -5.58
C GLN A 84 13.57 17.48 -4.86
N THR A 85 12.79 18.48 -5.27
CA THR A 85 12.81 19.83 -4.67
C THR A 85 11.99 19.94 -3.40
N SER A 86 10.94 19.14 -3.23
CA SER A 86 10.12 19.13 -2.02
C SER A 86 10.78 18.40 -0.85
N SER A 87 11.86 17.66 -1.10
CA SER A 87 12.54 16.90 -0.06
C SER A 87 13.77 17.61 0.50
N SER A 88 13.76 17.89 1.80
CA SER A 88 14.97 18.25 2.55
C SER A 88 15.86 17.03 2.85
N GLU A 89 15.39 15.82 2.58
CA GLU A 89 16.11 14.57 2.88
C GLU A 89 16.77 14.00 1.63
N ILE A 90 18.10 13.86 1.71
CA ILE A 90 18.95 13.34 0.62
C ILE A 90 18.42 12.02 0.07
N PHE A 91 18.01 11.09 0.95
CA PHE A 91 17.55 9.76 0.57
C PHE A 91 16.31 9.81 -0.36
N LYS A 92 15.33 10.66 -0.06
CA LYS A 92 14.11 10.78 -0.87
C LYS A 92 14.39 11.48 -2.21
N ALA A 93 15.32 12.44 -2.21
CA ALA A 93 15.80 13.08 -3.42
C ALA A 93 16.53 12.10 -4.34
N GLU A 94 17.35 11.20 -3.78
CA GLU A 94 18.01 10.11 -4.53
C GLU A 94 16.99 9.16 -5.18
N LEU A 95 15.93 8.79 -4.47
CA LEU A 95 14.83 7.97 -5.02
C LEU A 95 14.05 8.66 -6.15
N SER A 96 14.22 9.96 -6.32
CA SER A 96 13.60 10.72 -7.42
C SER A 96 14.59 11.00 -8.56
N ASN A 97 15.81 10.46 -8.49
CA ASN A 97 16.82 10.62 -9.53
C ASN A 97 16.49 9.72 -10.72
N ILE A 98 16.30 10.32 -11.91
CA ILE A 98 15.99 9.56 -13.10
C ILE A 98 17.03 8.48 -13.43
N ASN A 99 18.32 8.73 -13.18
CA ASN A 99 19.36 7.74 -13.49
C ASN A 99 19.20 6.47 -12.63
N LEU A 100 18.67 6.60 -11.42
CA LEU A 100 18.36 5.44 -10.57
C LEU A 100 17.27 4.56 -11.20
N LEU A 101 16.36 5.19 -11.95
CA LEU A 101 15.16 4.56 -12.51
C LEU A 101 15.38 4.05 -13.94
N SER A 102 16.36 4.58 -14.67
CA SER A 102 16.63 4.25 -16.07
C SER A 102 17.95 3.52 -16.32
N ASP A 103 18.84 3.41 -15.33
CA ASP A 103 20.12 2.72 -15.48
C ASP A 103 20.31 1.63 -14.40
N ALA A 104 20.40 0.39 -14.87
CA ALA A 104 20.63 -0.78 -14.02
C ALA A 104 21.92 -0.67 -13.18
N LYS A 105 22.98 -0.03 -13.69
CA LYS A 105 24.22 0.17 -12.94
C LYS A 105 24.01 1.14 -11.80
N CYS A 106 23.29 2.23 -12.02
CA CYS A 106 22.96 3.20 -10.98
C CYS A 106 22.07 2.56 -9.90
N TRP A 107 21.05 1.78 -10.30
CA TRP A 107 20.23 1.00 -9.38
C TRP A 107 21.08 0.05 -8.53
N ASN A 108 21.87 -0.81 -9.18
CA ASN A 108 22.68 -1.81 -8.48
C ASN A 108 23.72 -1.15 -7.55
N GLN A 109 24.32 -0.03 -7.95
CA GLN A 109 25.24 0.71 -7.08
C GLN A 109 24.53 1.30 -5.86
N PHE A 110 23.31 1.82 -6.04
CA PHE A 110 22.52 2.37 -4.95
C PHE A 110 22.11 1.31 -3.93
N ILE A 111 21.60 0.15 -4.40
CA ILE A 111 21.17 -0.95 -3.53
C ILE A 111 22.36 -1.68 -2.89
N ALA A 112 23.55 -1.66 -3.51
CA ALA A 112 24.77 -2.26 -2.95
C ALA A 112 25.24 -1.56 -1.65
N ASP A 113 24.84 -0.32 -1.40
CA ASP A 113 25.06 0.36 -0.12
C ASP A 113 23.96 -0.01 0.90
N GLU A 114 23.87 -1.32 1.18
CA GLU A 114 22.80 -1.94 1.95
C GLU A 114 22.64 -1.31 3.34
N GLU A 115 23.75 -1.04 4.04
CA GLU A 115 23.72 -0.46 5.40
C GLU A 115 23.06 0.93 5.41
N ARG A 116 23.42 1.79 4.45
CA ARG A 116 22.84 3.14 4.33
C ARG A 116 21.36 3.04 3.96
N VAL A 117 21.01 2.21 2.98
CA VAL A 117 19.63 2.05 2.51
C VAL A 117 18.75 1.46 3.61
N LEU A 118 19.24 0.47 4.36
CA LEU A 118 18.58 -0.12 5.52
C LEU A 118 18.32 0.93 6.59
N LYS A 119 19.36 1.66 7.01
CA LYS A 119 19.22 2.70 8.05
C LYS A 119 18.20 3.76 7.67
N ASN A 120 18.25 4.25 6.43
CA ASN A 120 17.32 5.27 5.95
C ASN A 120 15.90 4.72 5.81
N SER A 121 15.74 3.48 5.33
CA SER A 121 14.45 2.82 5.18
C SER A 121 13.78 2.59 6.54
N LEU A 122 14.51 2.06 7.52
CA LEU A 122 13.99 1.91 8.89
C LEU A 122 13.64 3.25 9.52
N GLY A 123 14.49 4.27 9.35
CA GLY A 123 14.19 5.62 9.84
C GLY A 123 12.89 6.17 9.27
N LEU A 124 12.69 6.00 7.95
CA LEU A 124 11.49 6.46 7.26
C LEU A 124 10.23 5.66 7.65
N LEU A 125 10.33 4.34 7.81
CA LEU A 125 9.20 3.50 8.21
C LEU A 125 8.80 3.73 9.67
N ASN A 126 9.76 3.93 10.58
CA ASN A 126 9.44 4.30 11.96
C ASN A 126 8.80 5.70 12.02
N PHE A 127 9.31 6.67 11.25
CA PHE A 127 8.66 7.97 11.13
C PHE A 127 7.22 7.84 10.61
N TYR A 128 6.99 7.06 9.55
CA TYR A 128 5.66 6.77 9.03
C TYR A 128 4.74 6.13 10.09
N TYR A 129 5.25 5.14 10.82
CA TYR A 129 4.50 4.46 11.86
C TYR A 129 4.07 5.43 12.97
N ASP A 130 5.00 6.20 13.54
CA ASP A 130 4.70 7.14 14.62
C ASP A 130 3.77 8.27 14.16
N TRP A 131 4.11 8.92 13.03
CA TRP A 131 3.38 10.11 12.58
C TRP A 131 2.05 9.77 11.91
N TRP A 132 2.05 8.84 10.95
CA TRP A 132 0.86 8.57 10.15
C TRP A 132 -0.07 7.58 10.83
N LEU A 133 0.46 6.43 11.28
CA LEU A 133 -0.38 5.35 11.83
C LEU A 133 -0.82 5.63 13.27
N LEU A 134 0.10 6.09 14.14
CA LEU A 134 -0.23 6.44 15.53
C LEU A 134 -0.67 7.91 15.73
N GLY A 135 -0.59 8.74 14.69
CA GLY A 135 -0.98 10.16 14.76
C GLY A 135 -0.07 11.02 15.64
N ILE A 136 1.13 10.57 16.00
CA ILE A 136 2.04 11.29 16.91
C ILE A 136 2.56 12.54 16.20
N GLY A 137 2.20 13.71 16.74
CA GLY A 137 2.60 15.00 16.18
C GLY A 137 1.93 15.37 14.86
N LYS A 138 0.89 14.63 14.45
CA LYS A 138 0.07 14.91 13.27
C LYS A 138 -0.94 16.03 13.59
N GLU A 139 -1.03 17.04 12.73
CA GLU A 139 -2.04 18.08 12.84
C GLU A 139 -3.45 17.51 12.61
N LYS A 140 -4.39 17.83 13.50
CA LYS A 140 -5.79 17.39 13.41
C LYS A 140 -6.71 18.56 13.09
N SER A 141 -7.67 18.33 12.20
CA SER A 141 -8.69 19.30 11.81
C SER A 141 -9.81 19.39 12.85
N GLU A 142 -10.04 20.59 13.39
CA GLU A 142 -11.20 20.87 14.26
C GLU A 142 -12.52 20.59 13.52
N PRO A 143 -13.45 19.80 14.09
CA PRO A 143 -14.70 19.41 13.42
C PRO A 143 -15.53 20.60 12.91
N LEU A 144 -15.53 21.72 13.64
CA LEU A 144 -16.26 22.93 13.28
C LEU A 144 -15.64 23.67 12.09
N GLN A 145 -14.31 23.74 12.00
CA GLN A 145 -13.63 24.38 10.87
C GLN A 145 -13.85 23.59 9.56
N ARG A 146 -13.95 22.26 9.63
CA ARG A 146 -14.28 21.43 8.46
C ARG A 146 -15.71 21.63 7.98
N MET A 147 -16.69 21.72 8.89
CA MET A 147 -18.07 22.00 8.49
C MET A 147 -18.17 23.33 7.72
N GLU A 148 -17.40 24.33 8.10
CA GLU A 148 -17.32 25.61 7.39
C GLU A 148 -16.63 25.51 6.02
N GLN A 149 -15.62 24.65 5.88
CA GLN A 149 -14.84 24.51 4.64
C GLN A 149 -15.45 23.56 3.60
N THR A 150 -16.02 22.43 4.03
CA THR A 150 -16.47 21.35 3.12
C THR A 150 -17.99 21.17 3.12
N GLY A 151 -18.70 21.72 4.10
CA GLY A 151 -20.15 21.50 4.29
C GLY A 151 -20.52 20.08 4.73
N ILE A 152 -19.53 19.23 5.03
CA ILE A 152 -19.72 17.83 5.44
C ILE A 152 -19.19 17.67 6.87
N MET A 153 -20.05 17.22 7.78
CA MET A 153 -19.65 16.91 9.16
C MET A 153 -19.19 15.45 9.22
N ASP A 154 -17.97 15.19 8.75
CA ASP A 154 -17.41 13.85 8.85
C ASP A 154 -16.64 13.68 10.16
N ARG A 155 -17.16 12.84 11.08
CA ARG A 155 -16.57 12.63 12.42
C ARG A 155 -15.29 11.77 12.40
N ILE A 156 -14.87 11.34 11.22
CA ILE A 156 -14.05 10.16 10.98
C ILE A 156 -12.68 10.54 10.40
N ASP A 157 -12.59 11.43 9.39
CA ASP A 157 -11.30 11.91 8.86
C ASP A 157 -10.81 13.19 9.54
N ASN A 158 -10.03 13.06 10.61
CA ASN A 158 -9.48 14.22 11.34
C ASN A 158 -8.20 14.77 10.72
N THR A 159 -7.75 14.27 9.57
CA THR A 159 -6.47 14.68 8.97
C THR A 159 -6.61 16.02 8.24
N THR A 160 -5.65 16.93 8.40
CA THR A 160 -5.64 18.21 7.65
C THR A 160 -5.21 17.98 6.20
N LEU A 161 -5.58 18.90 5.29
CA LEU A 161 -5.09 18.87 3.90
C LEU A 161 -3.54 18.92 3.85
N THR A 162 -2.92 19.69 4.74
CA THR A 162 -1.46 19.79 4.85
C THR A 162 -0.83 18.43 5.16
N GLU A 163 -1.40 17.68 6.10
CA GLU A 163 -0.91 16.35 6.47
C GLU A 163 -1.15 15.32 5.33
N TRP A 164 -2.28 15.42 4.62
CA TRP A 164 -2.51 14.64 3.41
C TRP A 164 -1.48 14.92 2.31
N CYS A 165 -1.25 16.20 1.99
CA CYS A 165 -0.22 16.59 1.01
C CYS A 165 1.17 16.12 1.44
N ARG A 166 1.47 16.16 2.75
CA ARG A 166 2.71 15.64 3.30
C ARG A 166 2.80 14.12 3.11
N PHE A 167 1.74 13.37 3.38
CA PHE A 167 1.72 11.92 3.18
C PHE A 167 1.93 11.56 1.73
N ASP A 168 1.22 12.21 0.81
CA ASP A 168 1.37 11.99 -0.62
C ASP A 168 2.80 12.24 -1.10
N ALA A 169 3.45 13.30 -0.63
CA ALA A 169 4.84 13.61 -0.99
C ALA A 169 5.84 12.55 -0.48
N PHE A 170 5.58 11.95 0.69
CA PHE A 170 6.44 10.93 1.29
C PHE A 170 6.16 9.53 0.74
N TYR A 171 4.94 9.31 0.22
CA TYR A 171 4.41 7.99 -0.04
C TYR A 171 5.33 7.09 -0.88
N PRO A 172 5.89 7.52 -2.03
CA PRO A 172 6.66 6.60 -2.84
C PRO A 172 8.01 6.23 -2.20
N ALA A 173 8.56 7.10 -1.34
CA ALA A 173 9.75 6.78 -0.56
C ALA A 173 9.43 5.78 0.57
N ILE A 174 8.26 5.93 1.22
CA ILE A 174 7.78 4.97 2.22
C ILE A 174 7.53 3.61 1.54
N SER A 175 6.91 3.61 0.36
CA SER A 175 6.63 2.41 -0.42
C SER A 175 7.92 1.68 -0.80
N PHE A 176 8.94 2.42 -1.30
CA PHE A 176 10.28 1.90 -1.56
C PHE A 176 10.90 1.29 -0.30
N ALA A 177 10.88 2.02 0.82
CA ALA A 177 11.47 1.57 2.08
C ALA A 177 10.80 0.28 2.57
N LEU A 178 9.48 0.17 2.45
CA LEU A 178 8.75 -1.05 2.78
C LEU A 178 9.14 -2.21 1.85
N SER A 179 9.25 -1.97 0.54
CA SER A 179 9.72 -3.00 -0.41
C SER A 179 11.11 -3.50 -0.04
N PHE A 180 12.06 -2.58 0.15
CA PHE A 180 13.43 -2.92 0.50
C PHE A 180 13.47 -3.77 1.78
N ILE A 181 12.76 -3.37 2.83
CA ILE A 181 12.73 -4.09 4.10
C ILE A 181 12.06 -5.46 3.95
N ILE A 182 10.96 -5.59 3.20
CA ILE A 182 10.31 -6.88 2.95
C ILE A 182 11.27 -7.87 2.25
N TYR A 183 12.01 -7.41 1.23
CA TYR A 183 12.83 -8.31 0.40
C TYR A 183 14.22 -8.59 0.98
N HIS A 184 14.80 -7.67 1.77
CA HIS A 184 16.15 -7.81 2.31
C HIS A 184 16.18 -8.11 3.82
N HIS A 185 15.16 -7.68 4.58
CA HIS A 185 15.10 -7.78 6.04
C HIS A 185 13.69 -8.16 6.51
N SER A 186 13.17 -9.27 5.96
CA SER A 186 11.79 -9.75 6.19
C SER A 186 11.46 -10.06 7.65
N ASP A 187 12.45 -10.01 8.53
CA ASP A 187 12.33 -10.16 9.97
C ASP A 187 12.27 -8.87 10.78
N ALA A 188 12.36 -7.72 10.13
CA ALA A 188 12.23 -6.44 10.78
C ALA A 188 10.85 -6.28 11.46
N GLU A 189 10.86 -5.99 12.75
CA GLU A 189 9.66 -5.79 13.59
C GLU A 189 8.71 -4.73 13.02
N ILE A 190 9.25 -3.73 12.31
CA ILE A 190 8.47 -2.66 11.69
C ILE A 190 7.44 -3.18 10.68
N ILE A 191 7.71 -4.30 10.00
CA ILE A 191 6.75 -4.92 9.07
C ILE A 191 5.51 -5.36 9.84
N GLN A 192 5.70 -6.06 10.97
CA GLN A 192 4.60 -6.52 11.81
C GLN A 192 3.83 -5.35 12.42
N LYS A 193 4.53 -4.30 12.87
CA LYS A 193 3.91 -3.06 13.37
C LYS A 193 2.98 -2.43 12.32
N ILE A 194 3.47 -2.26 11.10
CA ILE A 194 2.65 -1.70 10.00
C ILE A 194 1.46 -2.62 9.70
N ALA A 195 1.65 -3.94 9.67
CA ALA A 195 0.58 -4.90 9.36
C ALA A 195 -0.56 -4.87 10.39
N LEU A 196 -0.25 -4.73 11.69
CA LEU A 196 -1.22 -4.86 12.79
C LEU A 196 -1.80 -3.53 13.27
N THR A 197 -1.26 -2.39 12.85
CA THR A 197 -1.78 -1.08 13.27
C THR A 197 -2.79 -0.54 12.26
N ASN A 198 -4.05 -0.46 12.68
CA ASN A 198 -5.11 0.21 11.93
C ASN A 198 -5.01 1.73 12.13
N LEU A 199 -5.25 2.48 11.07
CA LEU A 199 -5.22 3.94 11.10
C LEU A 199 -6.38 4.49 11.94
N GLU A 200 -6.09 5.17 13.06
CA GLU A 200 -7.10 5.66 14.00
C GLU A 200 -7.97 6.82 13.45
N ASP A 201 -7.36 7.71 12.65
CA ASP A 201 -7.95 9.02 12.27
C ASP A 201 -8.47 9.09 10.82
N ALA A 202 -8.53 7.97 10.10
CA ALA A 202 -9.15 7.89 8.78
C ALA A 202 -9.80 6.52 8.54
N PRO A 203 -10.93 6.22 9.20
CA PRO A 203 -11.73 5.07 8.85
C PRO A 203 -12.18 5.18 7.39
N ASP A 204 -12.11 4.06 6.66
CA ASP A 204 -12.64 3.89 5.31
C ASP A 204 -11.88 4.50 4.11
N MET A 205 -10.64 4.96 4.27
CA MET A 205 -9.86 5.34 3.07
C MET A 205 -9.27 4.11 2.38
N TRP A 206 -9.80 3.75 1.22
CA TRP A 206 -9.29 2.71 0.32
C TRP A 206 -7.96 3.09 -0.39
N GLY A 207 -7.13 3.88 0.29
CA GLY A 207 -6.02 4.65 -0.26
C GLY A 207 -4.65 3.96 -0.20
N LYS A 208 -3.63 4.80 -0.44
CA LYS A 208 -2.20 4.47 -0.45
C LYS A 208 -1.70 3.84 0.86
N ASP A 209 -2.22 4.32 1.99
CA ASP A 209 -1.94 3.85 3.35
C ASP A 209 -2.38 2.40 3.58
N LEU A 210 -3.59 2.02 3.15
CA LEU A 210 -4.02 0.63 3.21
C LEU A 210 -3.19 -0.28 2.33
N TRP A 211 -2.65 0.24 1.23
CA TRP A 211 -1.77 -0.55 0.38
C TRP A 211 -0.47 -0.94 1.11
N LEU A 212 0.11 -0.04 1.91
CA LEU A 212 1.29 -0.36 2.73
C LEU A 212 0.96 -1.42 3.79
N GLN A 213 -0.18 -1.29 4.48
CA GLN A 213 -0.63 -2.30 5.44
C GLN A 213 -0.86 -3.67 4.77
N ARG A 214 -1.51 -3.69 3.60
CA ARG A 214 -1.74 -4.90 2.81
C ARG A 214 -0.43 -5.59 2.44
N ARG A 215 0.55 -4.83 1.94
CA ARG A 215 1.87 -5.37 1.58
C ARG A 215 2.62 -5.91 2.81
N ALA A 216 2.60 -5.18 3.92
CA ALA A 216 3.21 -5.62 5.17
C ALA A 216 2.55 -6.90 5.70
N MET A 217 1.22 -6.98 5.66
CA MET A 217 0.48 -8.18 6.07
C MET A 217 0.80 -9.38 5.18
N THR A 218 0.80 -9.20 3.85
CA THR A 218 1.16 -10.27 2.91
C THR A 218 2.58 -10.79 3.22
N ALA A 219 3.54 -9.91 3.48
CA ALA A 219 4.89 -10.32 3.88
C ALA A 219 4.90 -11.10 5.21
N CYS A 220 4.15 -10.66 6.22
CA CYS A 220 4.01 -11.38 7.48
C CYS A 220 3.44 -12.79 7.29
N VAL A 221 2.44 -12.96 6.42
CA VAL A 221 1.80 -14.25 6.14
C VAL A 221 2.65 -15.14 5.25
N GLN A 222 3.33 -14.61 4.25
CA GLN A 222 4.30 -15.38 3.44
C GLN A 222 5.41 -15.97 4.32
N ARG A 223 5.82 -15.26 5.37
CA ARG A 223 6.85 -15.73 6.29
C ARG A 223 6.34 -16.71 7.35
N ASN A 224 5.19 -16.42 7.96
CA ASN A 224 4.72 -17.12 9.17
C ASN A 224 3.49 -18.02 8.91
N GLY A 225 2.98 -18.04 7.69
CA GLY A 225 1.73 -18.69 7.31
C GLY A 225 0.49 -18.00 7.88
N LEU A 226 -0.68 -18.59 7.63
CA LEU A 226 -1.96 -18.10 8.18
C LEU A 226 -2.03 -18.16 9.72
N LYS A 227 -1.08 -18.85 10.35
CA LYS A 227 -0.91 -18.82 11.82
C LYS A 227 -0.76 -17.40 12.34
N PHE A 228 -0.07 -16.52 11.61
CA PHE A 228 0.07 -15.11 11.99
C PHE A 228 -1.28 -14.40 12.12
N ILE A 229 -2.21 -14.66 11.18
CA ILE A 229 -3.56 -14.09 11.24
C ILE A 229 -4.30 -14.63 12.46
N ILE A 230 -4.26 -15.96 12.67
CA ILE A 230 -4.95 -16.62 13.79
C ILE A 230 -4.48 -16.06 15.14
N GLU A 231 -3.17 -15.84 15.32
CA GLU A 231 -2.61 -15.32 16.57
C GLU A 231 -2.91 -13.84 16.83
N ASN A 232 -3.40 -13.10 15.82
CA ASN A 232 -3.64 -11.66 15.89
C ASN A 232 -5.05 -11.27 15.41
N LEU A 233 -6.01 -12.20 15.42
CA LEU A 233 -7.31 -12.03 14.76
C LEU A 233 -8.06 -10.77 15.22
N GLY A 234 -8.11 -10.50 16.53
CA GLY A 234 -8.74 -9.31 17.10
C GLY A 234 -8.10 -7.97 16.71
N GLN A 235 -6.92 -7.96 16.10
CA GLN A 235 -6.25 -6.75 15.58
C GLN A 235 -6.43 -6.56 14.07
N ILE A 236 -6.91 -7.59 13.36
CA ILE A 236 -6.89 -7.64 11.90
C ILE A 236 -8.31 -7.47 11.35
N ARG A 237 -8.46 -6.49 10.46
CA ARG A 237 -9.71 -6.27 9.72
C ARG A 237 -9.95 -7.38 8.69
N TYR A 238 -11.21 -7.73 8.48
CA TYR A 238 -11.59 -8.80 7.57
C TYR A 238 -11.20 -8.54 6.11
N GLU A 239 -11.20 -7.28 5.65
CA GLU A 239 -10.71 -6.89 4.33
C GLU A 239 -9.24 -7.27 4.12
N LEU A 240 -8.44 -7.18 5.18
CA LEU A 240 -7.02 -7.48 5.14
C LEU A 240 -6.78 -9.00 5.06
N ILE A 241 -7.58 -9.79 5.78
CA ILE A 241 -7.58 -11.26 5.67
C ILE A 241 -7.98 -11.66 4.25
N TYR A 242 -9.09 -11.12 3.74
CA TYR A 242 -9.58 -11.41 2.39
C TYR A 242 -8.54 -11.10 1.32
N TYR A 243 -7.89 -9.94 1.39
CA TYR A 243 -6.82 -9.58 0.46
C TYR A 243 -5.66 -10.57 0.49
N VAL A 244 -5.19 -10.95 1.68
CA VAL A 244 -4.06 -11.88 1.82
C VAL A 244 -4.40 -13.25 1.22
N LEU A 245 -5.62 -13.73 1.41
CA LEU A 245 -6.07 -15.00 0.84
C LEU A 245 -6.09 -14.98 -0.70
N LEU A 246 -6.29 -13.81 -1.32
CA LEU A 246 -6.16 -13.65 -2.77
C LEU A 246 -4.71 -13.59 -3.25
N LYS A 247 -3.75 -13.32 -2.35
CA LYS A 247 -2.35 -13.00 -2.68
C LYS A 247 -1.34 -14.01 -2.17
N THR A 248 -1.77 -15.02 -1.43
CA THR A 248 -0.89 -16.03 -0.85
C THR A 248 -1.35 -17.42 -1.22
N ASP A 249 -0.38 -18.28 -1.50
CA ASP A 249 -0.65 -19.71 -1.63
C ASP A 249 -1.03 -20.25 -0.25
N THR A 250 -2.18 -20.90 -0.17
CA THR A 250 -2.69 -21.44 1.09
C THR A 250 -3.09 -22.90 0.90
N THR A 251 -2.89 -23.71 1.95
CA THR A 251 -3.33 -25.10 1.91
C THR A 251 -4.75 -25.25 2.48
N PRO A 252 -5.53 -26.25 2.04
CA PRO A 252 -6.85 -26.53 2.62
C PRO A 252 -6.83 -26.73 4.14
N THR A 253 -5.70 -27.23 4.68
CA THR A 253 -5.53 -27.43 6.12
C THR A 253 -5.40 -26.09 6.87
N GLU A 254 -4.66 -25.13 6.31
CA GLU A 254 -4.53 -23.80 6.91
C GLU A 254 -5.82 -23.00 6.81
N LEU A 255 -6.51 -23.08 5.66
CA LEU A 255 -7.82 -22.45 5.47
C LEU A 255 -8.85 -22.98 6.47
N LYS A 256 -8.87 -24.30 6.71
CA LYS A 256 -9.74 -24.90 7.73
C LYS A 256 -9.47 -24.34 9.13
N LYS A 257 -8.20 -24.24 9.54
CA LYS A 257 -7.83 -23.69 10.85
C LYS A 257 -8.22 -22.22 10.98
N LEU A 258 -8.02 -21.42 9.94
CA LEU A 258 -8.40 -20.02 9.95
C LEU A 258 -9.92 -19.84 9.99
N LYS A 259 -10.69 -20.67 9.25
CA LYS A 259 -12.15 -20.70 9.33
C LYS A 259 -12.65 -21.04 10.74
N GLU A 260 -12.06 -22.06 11.38
CA GLU A 260 -12.39 -22.44 12.75
C GLU A 260 -12.09 -21.30 13.74
N ALA A 261 -10.98 -20.58 13.57
CA ALA A 261 -10.64 -19.42 14.40
C ALA A 261 -11.64 -18.26 14.22
N ILE A 262 -11.97 -17.90 12.97
CA ILE A 262 -12.94 -16.83 12.66
C ILE A 262 -14.33 -17.14 13.24
N LEU A 263 -14.77 -18.39 13.16
CA LEU A 263 -16.08 -18.81 13.71
C LEU A 263 -16.11 -18.88 15.24
N ALA A 264 -14.95 -19.00 15.88
CA ALA A 264 -14.81 -19.06 17.34
C ALA A 264 -14.55 -17.68 17.97
N GLU A 265 -14.32 -16.65 17.16
CA GLU A 265 -14.06 -15.30 17.63
C GLU A 265 -15.38 -14.65 18.10
N ASP A 266 -15.48 -14.42 19.41
CA ASP A 266 -16.63 -13.73 20.02
C ASP A 266 -16.50 -12.19 19.88
N GLU A 267 -15.28 -11.68 19.67
CA GLU A 267 -15.02 -10.27 19.42
C GLU A 267 -15.36 -9.92 17.97
N HIS A 268 -16.20 -8.91 17.78
CA HIS A 268 -16.46 -8.40 16.43
C HIS A 268 -15.17 -7.72 15.93
N PRO A 269 -14.80 -7.91 14.66
CA PRO A 269 -13.60 -7.29 14.11
C PRO A 269 -13.61 -5.78 14.33
N ILE A 270 -12.41 -5.22 14.41
CA ILE A 270 -12.21 -3.78 14.31
C ILE A 270 -12.89 -3.31 13.03
N GLN A 271 -13.86 -2.40 13.20
CA GLN A 271 -14.63 -1.66 12.20
C GLN A 271 -14.18 -1.88 10.74
N GLY A 272 -15.06 -2.50 9.94
CA GLY A 272 -14.88 -2.75 8.51
C GLY A 272 -16.22 -2.93 7.81
N MET A 273 -16.24 -2.88 6.48
CA MET A 273 -17.41 -3.09 5.63
C MET A 273 -17.58 -4.57 5.23
N MET A 274 -16.56 -5.40 5.49
CA MET A 274 -16.56 -6.81 5.18
C MET A 274 -16.94 -7.65 6.41
N GLU A 275 -17.98 -8.46 6.24
CA GLU A 275 -18.40 -9.47 7.21
C GLU A 275 -17.65 -10.79 7.06
N SER A 276 -17.64 -11.61 8.14
CA SER A 276 -16.95 -12.90 8.22
C SER A 276 -17.35 -13.87 7.10
N GLU A 277 -18.62 -13.80 6.68
CA GLU A 277 -19.21 -14.64 5.65
C GLU A 277 -18.49 -14.47 4.31
N HIS A 278 -18.06 -13.25 3.97
CA HIS A 278 -17.34 -13.00 2.72
C HIS A 278 -15.97 -13.71 2.70
N ILE A 279 -15.28 -13.77 3.84
CA ILE A 279 -14.02 -14.49 3.98
C ILE A 279 -14.26 -15.98 3.85
N ILE A 280 -15.28 -16.51 4.55
CA ILE A 280 -15.61 -17.93 4.53
C ILE A 280 -15.98 -18.38 3.11
N GLU A 281 -16.77 -17.59 2.38
CA GLU A 281 -17.11 -17.85 0.98
C GLU A 281 -15.86 -17.88 0.07
N LEU A 282 -14.88 -16.99 0.32
CA LEU A 282 -13.62 -17.01 -0.42
C LEU A 282 -12.82 -18.28 -0.13
N MET A 283 -12.68 -18.67 1.14
CA MET A 283 -11.97 -19.89 1.52
C MET A 283 -12.56 -21.14 0.86
N GLU A 284 -13.88 -21.23 0.79
CA GLU A 284 -14.56 -22.35 0.13
C GLU A 284 -14.27 -22.40 -1.37
N LYS A 285 -14.15 -21.24 -2.03
CA LYS A 285 -13.75 -21.15 -3.44
C LYS A 285 -12.28 -21.52 -3.67
N LEU A 286 -11.39 -21.21 -2.73
CA LEU A 286 -9.96 -21.53 -2.85
C LEU A 286 -9.65 -23.03 -2.67
N VAL A 287 -10.56 -23.80 -2.08
CA VAL A 287 -10.42 -25.26 -1.88
C VAL A 287 -10.98 -26.07 -3.06
N ALA A 288 -11.87 -25.49 -3.85
CA ALA A 288 -12.59 -26.14 -4.96
C ALA A 288 -11.72 -26.29 -6.22
#